data_AF-K3WI95-F1
#
_entry.id   AF-K3WI95-F1
#
_cell.length_a   1.000
_cell.length_b   1.000
_cell.length_c   1.000
_cell.angle_alpha   90.00
_cell.angle_beta   90.00
_cell.angle_gamma   90.00
#
_symmetry.space_group_name_H-M   'P 1'
#
loop_
_entity.id
_entity.type
_entity.pdbx_description
1 polymer ?
#
loop_
_entity_poly.entity_id
_entity_poly.type
_entity_poly.pdbx_seq_one_letter_code
_entity_poly.pdbx_strand_id
1 'polypeptide(L)'
;MSLDGAMETYLSMHENYDCVWIGSVHGDIEPSEQNSLKEQLLEDQNYYPVFLDPKRERMFYNGFCRTVMWPLFHSCPPTTDDQLSTHETDTSSYGDDDFDMDKMWQAYVSANQAFADAVREVYEEGDLVWIQGYHLTLVPQMVQNLFPNDNIDIGYFMHIPFPSS
;
A
#
# COMPACT_ATOMS: atom_id res chain seq x y z
N MET A 1 -9.82 7.90 -10.15
CA MET A 1 -8.50 8.51 -10.33
C MET A 1 -7.59 7.36 -10.75
N SER A 2 -7.19 7.35 -12.01
CA SER A 2 -6.58 6.19 -12.67
C SER A 2 -5.22 5.86 -12.08
N LEU A 3 -4.80 4.59 -12.21
CA LEU A 3 -3.45 4.12 -11.89
C LEU A 3 -2.32 4.86 -12.63
N ASP A 4 -2.66 5.76 -13.56
CA ASP A 4 -1.76 6.43 -14.48
C ASP A 4 -0.64 7.21 -13.76
N GLY A 5 -0.94 7.95 -12.69
CA GLY A 5 0.07 8.79 -12.03
C GLY A 5 1.15 8.02 -11.28
N ALA A 6 0.80 6.92 -10.60
CA ALA A 6 1.77 6.07 -9.91
C ALA A 6 2.59 5.24 -10.92
N MET A 7 1.96 4.82 -12.02
CA MET A 7 2.63 4.09 -13.09
C MET A 7 3.60 4.97 -13.89
N GLU A 8 3.26 6.25 -14.13
CA GLU A 8 4.19 7.22 -14.73
C GLU A 8 5.41 7.45 -13.85
N THR A 9 5.23 7.58 -12.53
CA THR A 9 6.35 7.64 -11.58
C THR A 9 7.19 6.37 -11.66
N TYR A 10 6.58 5.18 -11.65
CA TYR A 10 7.27 3.90 -11.81
C TYR A 10 8.16 3.89 -13.06
N LEU A 11 7.57 4.17 -14.23
CA LEU A 11 8.28 4.16 -15.50
C LEU A 11 9.44 5.18 -15.51
N SER A 12 9.17 6.42 -15.07
CA SER A 12 10.20 7.45 -15.02
C SER A 12 11.33 7.12 -14.05
N MET A 13 11.04 6.47 -12.91
CA MET A 13 12.06 6.10 -11.94
C MET A 13 12.95 4.98 -12.49
N HIS A 14 12.36 3.90 -13.01
CA HIS A 14 13.11 2.79 -13.59
C HIS A 14 13.93 3.18 -14.81
N GLU A 15 13.50 4.18 -15.59
CA GLU A 15 14.27 4.67 -16.76
C GLU A 15 15.50 5.50 -16.36
N ASN A 16 15.45 6.21 -15.23
CA ASN A 16 16.44 7.25 -14.90
C ASN A 16 17.28 6.94 -13.66
N TYR A 17 16.87 5.97 -12.84
CA TYR A 17 17.50 5.64 -11.57
C TYR A 17 17.63 4.13 -11.41
N ASP A 18 18.66 3.71 -10.68
CA ASP A 18 18.74 2.36 -10.16
C ASP A 18 17.83 2.29 -8.93
N CYS A 19 16.68 1.66 -9.08
CA CYS A 19 15.68 1.58 -8.03
C CYS A 19 14.97 0.24 -8.04
N VAL A 20 14.64 -0.25 -6.84
CA VAL A 20 13.73 -1.37 -6.64
C VAL A 20 12.34 -0.83 -6.37
N TRP A 21 11.35 -1.31 -7.11
CA TRP A 21 9.94 -0.97 -6.89
C TRP A 21 9.24 -2.02 -6.05
N ILE A 22 8.71 -1.60 -4.91
CA ILE A 22 7.95 -2.47 -4.00
C ILE A 22 6.46 -2.23 -4.23
N GLY A 23 5.72 -3.26 -4.61
CA GLY A 23 4.30 -3.13 -4.97
C GLY A 23 3.48 -4.39 -4.67
N SER A 24 2.17 -4.22 -4.43
CA SER A 24 1.29 -5.39 -4.26
C SER A 24 1.05 -6.09 -5.58
N VAL A 25 1.15 -7.42 -5.59
CA VAL A 25 0.74 -8.22 -6.74
C VAL A 25 -0.70 -8.66 -6.56
N HIS A 26 -1.50 -8.46 -7.60
CA HIS A 26 -2.89 -8.87 -7.59
C HIS A 26 -2.98 -10.32 -8.09
N GLY A 27 -3.64 -11.19 -7.32
CA GLY A 27 -3.85 -12.59 -7.67
C GLY A 27 -3.61 -13.53 -6.51
N ASP A 28 -4.23 -14.71 -6.59
CA ASP A 28 -4.05 -15.76 -5.59
C ASP A 28 -2.79 -16.57 -5.95
N ILE A 29 -1.65 -16.15 -5.39
CA ILE A 29 -0.34 -16.78 -5.63
C ILE A 29 -0.05 -17.71 -4.48
N GLU A 30 0.10 -18.99 -4.79
CA GLU A 30 0.35 -20.04 -3.81
C GLU A 30 1.62 -19.73 -3.00
N PRO A 31 1.61 -19.87 -1.66
CA PRO A 31 2.77 -19.56 -0.82
C PRO A 31 4.06 -20.29 -1.23
N SER A 32 3.95 -21.47 -1.82
CA SER A 32 5.11 -22.22 -2.33
C SER A 32 5.79 -21.58 -3.54
N GLU A 33 5.09 -20.72 -4.28
CA GLU A 33 5.58 -20.06 -5.50
C GLU A 33 6.10 -18.64 -5.23
N GLN A 34 5.73 -18.05 -4.10
CA GLN A 34 6.01 -16.65 -3.77
C GLN A 34 7.51 -16.33 -3.72
N ASN A 35 8.33 -17.22 -3.16
CA ASN A 35 9.78 -17.00 -3.07
C ASN A 35 10.44 -17.02 -4.45
N SER A 36 10.14 -18.01 -5.28
CA SER A 36 10.68 -18.08 -6.64
C SER A 36 10.22 -16.89 -7.50
N LEU A 37 8.98 -16.42 -7.30
CA LEU A 37 8.48 -15.25 -8.01
C LEU A 37 9.14 -13.95 -7.53
N LYS A 38 9.41 -13.81 -6.22
CA LYS A 38 10.18 -12.69 -5.66
C LYS A 38 11.56 -12.59 -6.31
N GLU A 39 12.31 -13.68 -6.31
CA GLU A 39 13.65 -13.75 -6.89
C GLU A 39 13.61 -13.38 -8.37
N GLN A 40 12.69 -13.99 -9.14
CA GLN A 40 12.57 -13.72 -10.57
C GLN A 40 12.22 -12.25 -10.88
N LEU A 41 11.23 -11.67 -10.20
CA LEU A 41 10.80 -10.29 -10.46
C LEU A 41 11.85 -9.26 -10.03
N LEU A 42 12.59 -9.56 -8.96
CA LEU A 42 13.68 -8.70 -8.52
C LEU A 42 14.82 -8.71 -9.55
N GLU A 43 15.23 -9.89 -10.03
CA GLU A 43 16.30 -10.02 -11.03
C GLU A 43 15.91 -9.45 -12.40
N ASP A 44 14.69 -9.71 -12.88
CA ASP A 44 14.29 -9.37 -14.24
C ASP A 44 13.80 -7.91 -14.37
N GLN A 45 13.23 -7.35 -13.30
CA GLN A 45 12.48 -6.09 -13.37
C GLN A 45 12.79 -5.09 -12.25
N ASN A 46 13.71 -5.40 -11.34
CA ASN A 46 13.90 -4.64 -10.10
C ASN A 46 12.56 -4.41 -9.38
N TYR A 47 11.67 -5.42 -9.38
CA TYR A 47 10.36 -5.34 -8.76
C TYR A 47 10.27 -6.32 -7.60
N TYR A 48 9.93 -5.83 -6.42
CA TYR A 48 9.73 -6.65 -5.24
C TYR A 48 8.24 -6.79 -4.90
N PRO A 49 7.65 -7.99 -5.08
CA PRO A 49 6.23 -8.20 -4.85
C PRO A 49 5.88 -8.29 -3.36
N VAL A 50 4.85 -7.55 -2.96
CA VAL A 50 4.17 -7.70 -1.68
C VAL A 50 2.92 -8.55 -1.89
N PHE A 51 2.89 -9.72 -1.28
CA PHE A 51 1.74 -10.63 -1.36
C PHE A 51 0.76 -10.32 -0.23
N LEU A 52 -0.47 -9.99 -0.60
CA LEU A 52 -1.59 -9.84 0.32
C LEU A 52 -2.63 -10.90 -0.03
N ASP A 53 -3.14 -11.62 0.97
CA ASP A 53 -4.26 -12.53 0.71
C ASP A 53 -5.49 -11.74 0.21
N PRO A 54 -6.34 -12.32 -0.65
CA PRO A 54 -7.43 -11.57 -1.30
C PRO A 54 -8.37 -10.88 -0.32
N LYS A 55 -8.60 -11.48 0.87
CA LYS A 55 -9.44 -10.88 1.90
C LYS A 55 -8.76 -9.64 2.50
N ARG A 56 -7.48 -9.74 2.87
CA ARG A 56 -6.71 -8.61 3.40
C ARG A 56 -6.60 -7.48 2.38
N GLU A 57 -6.27 -7.78 1.13
CA GLU A 57 -6.21 -6.78 0.05
C GLU A 57 -7.54 -6.04 -0.09
N ARG A 58 -8.64 -6.78 -0.11
CA ARG A 58 -9.99 -6.23 -0.19
C ARG A 58 -10.31 -5.30 0.98
N MET A 59 -10.03 -5.72 2.22
CA MET A 59 -10.32 -4.94 3.43
C MET A 59 -9.38 -3.74 3.60
N PHE A 60 -8.12 -3.87 3.17
CA PHE A 60 -7.14 -2.79 3.11
C PHE A 60 -7.54 -1.72 2.11
N TYR A 61 -7.62 -2.08 0.83
CA TYR A 61 -7.76 -1.13 -0.26
C TYR A 61 -9.20 -0.65 -0.43
N ASN A 62 -10.13 -1.57 -0.68
CA ASN A 62 -11.53 -1.19 -0.92
C ASN A 62 -12.25 -0.85 0.40
N GLY A 63 -11.93 -1.55 1.49
CA GLY A 63 -12.42 -1.23 2.81
C GLY A 63 -11.83 0.10 3.30
N PHE A 64 -10.68 0.06 3.97
CA PHE A 64 -10.15 1.24 4.67
C PHE A 64 -9.75 2.39 3.72
N CYS A 65 -8.95 2.13 2.69
CA CYS A 65 -8.41 3.20 1.85
C CYS A 65 -9.51 3.94 1.06
N ARG A 66 -10.39 3.22 0.36
CA ARG A 66 -11.43 3.85 -0.47
C ARG A 66 -12.63 4.36 0.33
N THR A 67 -12.99 3.70 1.43
CA THR A 67 -14.21 4.03 2.17
C THR A 67 -13.94 5.05 3.29
N VAL A 68 -12.74 5.04 3.88
CA VAL A 68 -12.40 5.92 5.01
C VAL A 68 -11.40 7.00 4.61
N MET A 69 -10.23 6.61 4.10
CA MET A 69 -9.15 7.56 3.85
C MET A 69 -9.47 8.49 2.68
N TRP A 70 -9.93 7.93 1.56
CA TRP A 70 -10.20 8.71 0.37
C TRP A 70 -11.22 9.84 0.61
N PRO A 71 -12.42 9.58 1.18
CA PRO A 71 -13.39 10.64 1.40
C PRO A 71 -12.89 11.67 2.43
N LEU A 72 -12.17 11.22 3.46
CA LEU A 72 -11.54 12.10 4.46
C LEU A 72 -10.54 13.08 3.81
N PHE A 73 -9.62 12.58 2.98
CA PHE A 73 -8.62 13.41 2.30
C PHE A 73 -9.22 14.38 1.28
N HIS A 74 -10.43 14.10 0.79
CA HIS A 74 -11.17 14.97 -0.11
C HIS A 74 -12.19 15.87 0.62
N SER A 75 -12.08 16.00 1.95
CA SER A 75 -12.98 16.80 2.78
C SER A 75 -14.47 16.43 2.62
N CYS A 76 -14.73 15.16 2.32
CA CYS A 76 -16.05 14.56 2.24
C CYS A 76 -16.12 13.38 3.23
N PRO A 77 -15.93 13.61 4.54
CA PRO A 77 -15.89 12.52 5.50
C PRO A 77 -17.23 11.78 5.54
N PRO A 78 -17.25 10.45 5.69
CA PRO A 78 -18.48 9.70 5.87
C PRO A 78 -19.18 10.19 7.14
N THR A 79 -20.45 10.62 7.01
CA THR A 79 -21.18 11.26 8.11
C THR A 79 -21.98 10.28 8.98
N THR A 80 -22.13 9.03 8.54
CA THR A 80 -22.84 7.94 9.25
C THR A 80 -22.23 6.59 8.85
N ASP A 81 -22.41 5.56 9.69
CA ASP A 81 -21.98 4.19 9.37
C ASP A 81 -22.63 3.69 8.05
N ASP A 82 -23.87 4.11 7.76
CA ASP A 82 -24.57 3.84 6.49
C ASP A 82 -23.88 4.48 5.25
N GLN A 83 -23.04 5.49 5.44
CA GLN A 83 -22.29 6.11 4.33
C GLN A 83 -21.02 5.31 3.97
N LEU A 84 -20.56 4.43 4.86
CA LEU A 84 -19.44 3.53 4.58
C LEU A 84 -19.84 2.42 3.58
N SER A 85 -21.10 1.98 3.57
CA SER A 85 -21.58 0.93 2.67
C SER A 85 -22.08 1.42 1.30
N THR A 86 -22.21 2.75 1.11
CA THR A 86 -22.89 3.36 -0.05
C THR A 86 -21.99 4.11 -1.02
N HIS A 87 -20.70 4.28 -0.72
CA HIS A 87 -19.75 4.77 -1.72
C HIS A 87 -19.65 3.75 -2.85
N GLU A 88 -19.82 4.22 -4.10
CA GLU A 88 -19.78 3.52 -5.41
C GLU A 88 -18.61 2.54 -5.58
N THR A 89 -18.64 1.49 -4.78
CA THR A 89 -17.82 0.31 -4.84
C THR A 89 -18.81 -0.78 -5.20
N ASP A 90 -18.50 -1.57 -6.21
CA ASP A 90 -19.32 -2.71 -6.60
C ASP A 90 -19.24 -3.75 -5.47
N THR A 91 -20.03 -3.54 -4.42
CA THR A 91 -20.00 -4.27 -3.16
C THR A 91 -20.84 -5.54 -3.22
N SER A 92 -21.35 -5.89 -4.40
CA SER A 92 -22.13 -7.10 -4.61
C SER A 92 -21.37 -8.40 -4.27
N SER A 93 -20.05 -8.30 -4.09
CA SER A 93 -19.15 -9.40 -3.67
C SER A 93 -18.72 -9.34 -2.19
N TYR A 94 -19.25 -8.40 -1.40
CA TYR A 94 -18.89 -8.16 0.01
C TYR A 94 -20.00 -8.68 0.92
N GLY A 95 -19.63 -9.37 1.99
CA GLY A 95 -20.56 -9.77 3.05
C GLY A 95 -20.70 -8.68 4.11
N ASP A 96 -21.75 -8.76 4.94
CA ASP A 96 -21.99 -7.81 6.05
C ASP A 96 -20.77 -7.65 6.99
N ASP A 97 -19.97 -8.72 7.15
CA ASP A 97 -18.75 -8.74 7.97
C ASP A 97 -17.56 -7.96 7.38
N ASP A 98 -17.61 -7.55 6.11
CA ASP A 98 -16.52 -6.90 5.39
C ASP A 98 -16.45 -5.38 5.63
N PHE A 99 -17.50 -4.79 6.24
CA PHE A 99 -17.59 -3.36 6.60
C PHE A 99 -17.33 -3.08 8.09
N ASP A 100 -16.72 -4.03 8.79
CA ASP A 100 -16.27 -3.86 10.16
C ASP A 100 -15.03 -2.94 10.21
N MET A 101 -15.19 -1.75 10.81
CA MET A 101 -14.14 -0.74 10.90
C MET A 101 -12.86 -1.23 11.60
N ASP A 102 -12.98 -2.03 12.65
CA ASP A 102 -11.82 -2.56 13.38
C ASP A 102 -11.06 -3.56 12.50
N LYS A 103 -11.78 -4.44 11.79
CA LYS A 103 -11.15 -5.39 10.87
C LYS A 103 -10.51 -4.68 9.66
N MET A 104 -11.16 -3.64 9.12
CA MET A 104 -10.60 -2.84 8.02
C MET A 104 -9.33 -2.11 8.46
N TRP A 105 -9.32 -1.51 9.65
CA TRP A 105 -8.13 -0.89 10.23
C TRP A 105 -7.01 -1.91 10.46
N GLN A 106 -7.31 -3.09 11.01
CA GLN A 106 -6.33 -4.15 11.19
C GLN A 106 -5.73 -4.62 9.86
N ALA A 107 -6.55 -4.76 8.81
CA ALA A 107 -6.07 -5.08 7.47
C ALA A 107 -5.15 -3.97 6.91
N TYR A 108 -5.50 -2.70 7.15
CA TYR A 108 -4.68 -1.55 6.76
C TYR A 108 -3.30 -1.53 7.44
N VAL A 109 -3.27 -1.73 8.75
CA VAL A 109 -2.03 -1.82 9.53
C VAL A 109 -1.20 -3.03 9.06
N SER A 110 -1.84 -4.19 8.89
CA SER A 110 -1.14 -5.41 8.45
C SER A 110 -0.57 -5.29 7.03
N ALA A 111 -1.29 -4.66 6.10
CA ALA A 111 -0.78 -4.39 4.76
C ALA A 111 0.42 -3.44 4.82
N ASN A 112 0.33 -2.31 5.55
CA ASN A 112 1.44 -1.38 5.72
C ASN A 112 2.68 -2.07 6.34
N GLN A 113 2.48 -2.96 7.31
CA GLN A 113 3.59 -3.73 7.89
C GLN A 113 4.24 -4.65 6.85
N ALA A 114 3.45 -5.33 5.99
CA ALA A 114 4.00 -6.17 4.92
C ALA A 114 4.85 -5.36 3.92
N PHE A 115 4.46 -4.11 3.61
CA PHE A 115 5.27 -3.20 2.81
C PHE A 115 6.56 -2.78 3.54
N ALA A 116 6.50 -2.47 4.84
CA ALA A 116 7.69 -2.14 5.62
C ALA A 116 8.65 -3.33 5.75
N ASP A 117 8.12 -4.54 5.92
CA ASP A 117 8.92 -5.77 5.93
C ASP A 117 9.61 -6.01 4.59
N ALA A 118 8.90 -5.76 3.47
CA ALA A 118 9.48 -5.83 2.12
C ALA A 118 10.60 -4.80 1.92
N VAL A 119 10.46 -3.57 2.43
CA VAL A 119 11.56 -2.58 2.43
C VAL A 119 12.78 -3.16 3.14
N ARG A 120 12.61 -3.76 4.32
CA ARG A 120 13.72 -4.36 5.06
C ARG A 120 14.41 -5.51 4.32
N GLU A 121 13.67 -6.24 3.47
CA GLU A 121 14.22 -7.36 2.70
C GLU A 121 15.14 -6.90 1.54
N VAL A 122 14.98 -5.68 1.02
CA VAL A 122 15.74 -5.19 -0.14
C VAL A 122 16.60 -3.96 0.12
N TYR A 123 16.42 -3.28 1.26
CA TYR A 123 17.15 -2.07 1.59
C TYR A 123 18.66 -2.32 1.75
N GLU A 124 19.46 -1.48 1.12
CA GLU A 124 20.91 -1.38 1.31
C GLU A 124 21.29 -0.07 2.02
N GLU A 125 22.42 -0.07 2.74
CA GLU A 125 22.87 1.11 3.48
C GLU A 125 23.09 2.30 2.54
N GLY A 126 22.34 3.38 2.78
CA GLY A 126 22.40 4.61 1.98
C GLY A 126 21.28 4.76 0.96
N ASP A 127 20.39 3.77 0.84
CA ASP A 127 19.20 3.88 -0.01
C ASP A 127 18.22 4.94 0.48
N LEU A 128 17.55 5.59 -0.48
CA LEU A 128 16.38 6.43 -0.24
C LEU A 128 15.11 5.59 -0.36
N VAL A 129 14.35 5.47 0.73
CA VAL A 129 13.02 4.85 0.70
C VAL A 129 11.98 5.91 0.35
N TRP A 130 11.43 5.86 -0.86
CA TRP A 130 10.43 6.83 -1.32
C TRP A 130 9.02 6.22 -1.39
N ILE A 131 8.16 6.61 -0.45
CA ILE A 131 6.82 6.08 -0.27
C ILE A 131 5.78 6.95 -1.01
N GLN A 132 4.89 6.30 -1.76
CA GLN A 132 3.93 6.96 -2.64
C GLN A 132 2.48 6.66 -2.25
N GLY A 133 1.68 7.72 -2.11
CA GLY A 133 0.24 7.66 -1.96
C GLY A 133 -0.28 7.46 -0.53
N TYR A 134 -1.58 7.68 -0.40
CA TYR A 134 -2.27 7.66 0.89
C TYR A 134 -2.48 6.23 1.44
N HIS A 135 -2.28 5.18 0.64
CA HIS A 135 -2.45 3.79 1.07
C HIS A 135 -1.37 3.34 2.07
N LEU A 136 -0.23 4.03 2.09
CA LEU A 136 0.99 3.60 2.80
C LEU A 136 1.42 4.60 3.87
N THR A 137 0.48 5.30 4.53
CA THR A 137 0.82 6.37 5.48
C THR A 137 1.51 5.87 6.76
N LEU A 138 1.45 4.58 7.09
CA LEU A 138 2.10 4.01 8.28
C LEU A 138 3.52 3.50 7.96
N VAL A 139 3.82 3.22 6.69
CA VAL A 139 5.11 2.68 6.25
C VAL A 139 6.30 3.52 6.74
N PRO A 140 6.30 4.87 6.70
CA PRO A 140 7.47 5.65 7.14
C PRO A 140 7.89 5.31 8.57
N GLN A 141 6.93 5.30 9.51
CA GLN A 141 7.21 4.99 10.92
C GLN A 141 7.58 3.52 11.11
N MET A 142 6.92 2.61 10.39
CA MET A 142 7.20 1.17 10.48
C MET A 142 8.62 0.86 9.98
N VAL A 143 9.05 1.47 8.88
CA VAL A 143 10.42 1.34 8.36
C VAL A 143 11.43 1.88 9.36
N GLN A 144 11.24 3.06 9.93
CA GLN A 144 12.14 3.59 10.97
C GLN A 144 12.27 2.64 12.17
N ASN A 145 11.16 2.00 12.59
CA ASN A 145 11.18 1.06 13.70
C ASN A 145 11.95 -0.24 13.37
N LEU A 146 12.02 -0.63 12.09
CA LEU A 146 12.79 -1.79 11.64
C LEU A 146 14.31 -1.50 11.60
N PHE A 147 14.69 -0.23 11.52
CA PHE A 147 16.09 0.23 11.44
C PHE A 147 16.47 1.18 12.61
N PRO A 148 16.38 0.74 13.88
CA PRO A 148 16.52 1.64 15.03
C PRO A 148 17.94 2.23 15.23
N ASN A 149 18.96 1.66 14.56
CA ASN A 149 20.35 2.08 14.70
C ASN A 149 20.90 2.75 13.42
N ASP A 150 20.12 2.77 12.34
CA ASP A 150 20.56 3.27 11.04
C ASP A 150 19.88 4.59 10.73
N ASN A 151 20.60 5.47 10.04
CA ASN A 151 20.03 6.72 9.56
C ASN A 151 19.43 6.48 8.17
N ILE A 152 18.18 6.03 8.14
CA ILE A 152 17.44 5.76 6.90
C ILE A 152 16.82 7.04 6.34
N ASP A 153 17.10 7.33 5.07
CA ASP A 153 16.48 8.45 4.36
C ASP A 153 15.11 8.02 3.83
N ILE A 154 14.05 8.72 4.25
CA ILE A 154 12.67 8.40 3.87
C ILE A 154 12.00 9.63 3.26
N GLY A 155 11.54 9.48 2.02
CA GLY A 155 10.65 10.42 1.34
C GLY A 155 9.19 9.93 1.38
N TYR A 156 8.23 10.84 1.51
CA TYR A 156 6.81 10.53 1.41
C TYR A 156 6.11 11.53 0.48
N PHE A 157 5.34 11.03 -0.48
CA PHE A 157 4.56 11.87 -1.40
C PHE A 157 3.10 11.42 -1.44
N MET A 158 2.19 12.38 -1.29
CA MET A 158 0.75 12.14 -1.33
C MET A 158 0.17 12.70 -2.63
N HIS A 159 -0.39 11.81 -3.47
CA HIS A 159 -0.96 12.18 -4.77
C HIS A 159 -2.33 12.87 -4.70
N ILE A 160 -2.96 12.86 -3.52
CA ILE A 160 -4.28 13.43 -3.27
C ILE A 160 -4.16 14.65 -2.35
N PRO A 161 -5.20 15.49 -2.26
CA PRO A 161 -5.20 16.61 -1.34
C PRO A 161 -5.00 16.16 0.12
N PHE A 162 -4.48 17.07 0.93
CA PHE A 162 -4.49 16.95 2.38
C PHE A 162 -5.61 17.85 2.94
N PRO A 163 -6.48 17.36 3.84
CA PRO A 163 -7.61 18.13 4.33
C PRO A 163 -7.12 19.29 5.20
N SER A 164 -7.89 20.37 5.23
CA SER A 164 -7.65 21.45 6.20
C SER A 164 -7.91 20.97 7.63
N SER A 165 -7.14 21.49 8.59
CA SER A 165 -7.30 21.27 10.04
C SER A 165 -8.59 21.86 10.59
#